data_AF-R9A6N4-F1
#
_entry.id   AF-R9A6N4-F1
#
_cell.length_a   1.000
_cell.length_b   1.000
_cell.length_c   1.000
_cell.angle_alpha   90.00
_cell.angle_beta   90.00
_cell.angle_gamma   90.00
#
_symmetry.space_group_name_H-M   'P 1'
#
loop_
_entity.id
_entity.type
_entity.pdbx_description
1 polymer ?
#
loop_
_entity_poly.entity_id
_entity_poly.type
_entity_poly.pdbx_seq_one_letter_code
_entity_poly.pdbx_strand_id
1 'polypeptide(L)'
;MRHQIVSVSFLFFLLFFFVCKETKNPADIAPEVSKLPAFGGEWILEWENKTHSINIQPNENKVLWNGAGDLSLELDSVGIRLRPSDEETIKGYFLYSDLKPKSWIGTWENRVVRLIRKGSKE
;
A
#
# COMPACT_ATOMS: atom_id res chain seq x y z
N MET A 1 9.50 55.37 19.09
CA MET A 1 9.53 54.92 17.67
C MET A 1 10.40 53.69 17.42
N ARG A 2 11.55 53.48 18.09
CA ARG A 2 12.40 52.28 17.90
C ARG A 2 11.71 50.95 18.22
N HIS A 3 10.92 50.87 19.28
CA HIS A 3 10.23 49.62 19.66
C HIS A 3 9.14 49.18 18.66
N GLN A 4 8.44 50.13 18.03
CA GLN A 4 7.42 49.82 17.02
C GLN A 4 8.02 49.16 15.77
N ILE A 5 9.21 49.58 15.34
CA ILE A 5 9.92 49.00 14.18
C ILE A 5 10.37 47.56 14.49
N VAL A 6 10.85 47.30 15.70
CA VAL A 6 11.27 45.96 16.14
C VAL A 6 10.05 45.02 16.24
N SER A 7 8.92 45.49 16.79
CA SER A 7 7.71 44.69 16.89
C SER A 7 7.10 44.35 15.53
N VAL A 8 7.11 45.28 14.58
CA VAL A 8 6.61 45.05 13.21
C VAL A 8 7.50 44.07 12.45
N SER A 9 8.83 44.19 12.60
CA SER A 9 9.77 43.28 11.93
C SER A 9 9.68 41.84 12.47
N PHE A 10 9.39 41.68 13.77
CA PHE A 10 9.18 40.37 14.39
C PHE A 10 7.87 39.70 13.93
N LEU A 11 6.79 40.49 13.78
CA LEU A 11 5.51 40.02 13.26
C LEU A 11 5.63 39.55 11.79
N PHE A 12 6.43 40.26 10.99
CA PHE A 12 6.68 39.89 9.59
C PHE A 12 7.50 38.60 9.47
N PHE A 13 8.42 38.34 10.42
CA PHE A 13 9.23 37.12 10.44
C PHE A 13 8.41 35.87 10.82
N LEU A 14 7.42 36.02 11.70
CA LEU A 14 6.50 34.93 12.10
C LEU A 14 5.57 34.47 10.97
N LEU A 15 5.23 35.36 10.03
CA LEU A 15 4.37 35.03 8.89
C LEU A 15 5.06 34.12 7.85
N PHE A 16 6.40 34.10 7.79
CA PHE A 16 7.14 33.27 6.83
C PHE A 16 7.19 31.78 7.22
N PHE A 17 6.97 31.42 8.49
CA PHE A 17 7.02 30.02 8.93
C PHE A 17 5.81 29.18 8.51
N PHE A 18 4.69 29.80 8.11
CA PHE A 18 3.48 29.07 7.72
C PHE A 18 3.38 28.72 6.22
N VAL A 19 4.38 29.09 5.41
CA VAL A 19 4.32 28.95 3.93
C VAL A 19 5.17 27.80 3.38
N CYS A 20 5.81 26.99 4.24
CA CYS A 20 6.38 25.71 3.81
C CYS A 20 5.32 24.60 3.85
N LYS A 21 4.49 24.53 2.81
CA LYS A 21 3.74 23.29 2.53
C LYS A 21 4.62 22.40 1.68
N GLU A 22 5.17 21.34 2.28
CA GLU A 22 5.83 20.26 1.52
C GLU A 22 4.86 19.74 0.47
N THR A 23 5.17 20.04 -0.79
CA THR A 23 4.38 19.58 -1.92
C THR A 23 4.83 18.15 -2.19
N LYS A 24 4.16 17.16 -1.58
CA LYS A 24 4.43 15.75 -1.88
C LYS A 24 4.23 15.53 -3.38
N ASN A 25 5.21 14.93 -4.03
CA ASN A 25 5.15 14.65 -5.46
C ASN A 25 3.92 13.75 -5.71
N PRO A 26 3.00 14.12 -6.62
CA PRO A 26 1.81 13.30 -6.89
C PRO A 26 2.14 11.88 -7.34
N ALA A 27 3.35 11.63 -7.84
CA ALA A 27 3.85 10.30 -8.17
C ALA A 27 4.09 9.41 -6.95
N ASP A 28 4.25 9.98 -5.74
CA ASP A 28 4.52 9.22 -4.51
C ASP A 28 3.23 8.86 -3.75
N ILE A 29 2.07 9.21 -4.31
CA ILE A 29 0.76 8.96 -3.69
C ILE A 29 0.22 7.63 -4.23
N ALA A 30 -0.04 6.68 -3.32
CA ALA A 30 -0.69 5.43 -3.68
C ALA A 30 -2.07 5.69 -4.32
N PRO A 31 -2.45 4.93 -5.36
CA PRO A 31 -3.76 5.07 -5.97
C PRO A 31 -4.86 4.67 -5.00
N GLU A 32 -6.02 5.30 -5.16
CA GLU A 32 -7.19 4.99 -4.37
C GLU A 32 -7.64 3.54 -4.63
N VAL A 33 -7.89 2.77 -3.56
CA VAL A 33 -8.29 1.35 -3.60
C VAL A 33 -9.49 1.11 -4.54
N SER A 34 -10.45 2.03 -4.55
CA SER A 34 -11.66 1.97 -5.38
C SER A 34 -11.39 1.92 -6.88
N LYS A 35 -10.20 2.38 -7.32
CA LYS A 35 -9.77 2.40 -8.72
C LYS A 35 -9.02 1.15 -9.13
N LEU A 36 -8.64 0.29 -8.18
CA LEU A 36 -7.89 -0.93 -8.45
C LEU A 36 -8.84 -2.07 -8.86
N PRO A 37 -8.57 -2.76 -9.99
CA PRO A 37 -9.43 -3.83 -10.47
C PRO A 37 -9.39 -5.02 -9.52
N ALA A 38 -10.56 -5.44 -9.03
CA ALA A 38 -10.73 -6.65 -8.24
C ALA A 38 -9.85 -6.74 -6.97
N PHE A 39 -9.48 -5.62 -6.36
CA PHE A 39 -8.47 -5.58 -5.30
C PHE A 39 -8.78 -6.42 -4.04
N GLY A 40 -10.06 -6.56 -3.67
CA GLY A 40 -10.49 -7.33 -2.50
C GLY A 40 -10.95 -8.75 -2.80
N GLY A 41 -10.98 -9.58 -1.75
CA GLY A 41 -11.58 -10.92 -1.74
C GLY A 41 -10.57 -12.06 -1.62
N GLU A 42 -11.04 -13.28 -1.91
CA GLU A 42 -10.25 -14.49 -1.76
C GLU A 42 -9.44 -14.83 -3.02
N TRP A 43 -8.15 -15.07 -2.80
CA TRP A 43 -7.12 -15.41 -3.77
C TRP A 43 -6.46 -16.72 -3.38
N ILE A 44 -5.99 -17.46 -4.36
CA ILE A 44 -5.23 -18.68 -4.21
C ILE A 44 -3.80 -18.39 -4.67
N LEU A 45 -2.86 -18.52 -3.75
CA LEU A 45 -1.42 -18.48 -4.01
C LEU A 45 -0.92 -19.89 -4.27
N GLU A 46 -0.28 -20.09 -5.42
CA GLU A 46 0.43 -21.33 -5.73
C GLU A 46 1.92 -21.14 -5.40
N TRP A 47 2.41 -21.83 -4.35
CA TRP A 47 3.78 -21.71 -3.85
C TRP A 47 4.28 -23.06 -3.32
N GLU A 48 5.50 -23.46 -3.70
CA GLU A 48 6.15 -24.71 -3.25
C GLU A 48 5.28 -25.98 -3.36
N ASN A 49 4.55 -26.13 -4.47
CA ASN A 49 3.60 -27.23 -4.71
C ASN A 49 2.44 -27.30 -3.71
N LYS A 50 2.20 -26.21 -2.96
CA LYS A 50 1.04 -26.02 -2.08
C LYS A 50 0.20 -24.85 -2.57
N THR A 51 -1.09 -24.93 -2.26
CA THR A 51 -2.03 -23.83 -2.50
C THR A 51 -2.36 -23.18 -1.16
N HIS A 52 -2.12 -21.88 -1.06
CA HIS A 52 -2.44 -21.08 0.11
C HIS A 52 -3.62 -20.16 -0.23
N SER A 53 -4.56 -20.01 0.69
CA SER A 53 -5.67 -19.07 0.56
C SER A 53 -5.26 -17.73 1.14
N ILE A 54 -5.41 -16.67 0.38
CA ILE A 54 -5.15 -15.28 0.79
C ILE A 54 -6.46 -14.53 0.68
N ASN A 55 -6.98 -14.01 1.78
CA ASN A 55 -8.16 -13.13 1.75
C ASN A 55 -7.74 -11.69 1.98
N ILE A 56 -7.87 -10.85 0.96
CA ILE A 56 -7.49 -9.43 1.03
C ILE A 56 -8.72 -8.64 1.45
N GLN A 57 -8.60 -7.90 2.57
CA GLN A 57 -9.61 -7.02 3.14
C GLN A 57 -9.13 -5.57 3.08
N PRO A 58 -9.37 -4.86 1.96
CA PRO A 58 -8.83 -3.53 1.73
C PRO A 58 -9.31 -2.49 2.76
N ASN A 59 -10.56 -2.61 3.20
CA ASN A 59 -11.16 -1.67 4.15
C ASN A 59 -10.50 -1.73 5.54
N GLU A 60 -9.89 -2.87 5.87
CA GLU A 60 -9.22 -3.11 7.15
C GLU A 60 -7.69 -3.05 7.04
N ASN A 61 -7.15 -2.77 5.83
CA ASN A 61 -5.73 -2.89 5.50
C ASN A 61 -5.12 -4.21 5.99
N LYS A 62 -5.90 -5.29 5.87
CA LYS A 62 -5.60 -6.60 6.43
C LYS A 62 -5.66 -7.67 5.35
N VAL A 63 -4.80 -8.67 5.48
CA VAL A 63 -4.79 -9.86 4.63
C VAL A 63 -4.74 -11.09 5.51
N LEU A 64 -5.72 -11.99 5.35
CA LEU A 64 -5.77 -13.26 6.07
C LEU A 64 -5.06 -14.35 5.28
N TRP A 65 -4.02 -14.93 5.86
CA TRP A 65 -3.30 -16.07 5.34
C TRP A 65 -3.89 -17.37 5.88
N ASN A 66 -4.42 -18.22 5.00
CA ASN A 66 -5.04 -19.50 5.33
C ASN A 66 -6.12 -19.41 6.44
N GLY A 67 -6.77 -18.25 6.58
CA GLY A 67 -7.83 -18.01 7.57
C GLY A 67 -7.35 -17.80 9.01
N ALA A 68 -6.04 -17.75 9.27
CA ALA A 68 -5.51 -17.62 10.64
C ALA A 68 -4.33 -16.64 10.78
N GLY A 69 -3.55 -16.39 9.72
CA GLY A 69 -2.41 -15.48 9.77
C GLY A 69 -2.79 -14.05 9.42
N ASP A 70 -2.31 -13.08 10.19
CA ASP A 70 -2.53 -11.67 9.93
C ASP A 70 -1.33 -11.08 9.20
N LEU A 71 -1.52 -10.73 7.93
CA LEU A 71 -0.63 -9.90 7.15
C LEU A 71 -1.21 -8.49 7.07
N SER A 72 -0.36 -7.47 7.18
CA SER A 72 -0.70 -6.08 6.90
C SER A 72 -0.62 -5.81 5.40
N LEU A 73 -1.62 -5.08 4.91
CA LEU A 73 -1.71 -4.58 3.55
C LEU A 73 -1.21 -3.15 3.50
N GLU A 74 -0.22 -2.89 2.66
CA GLU A 74 0.30 -1.55 2.42
C GLU A 74 0.29 -1.24 0.93
N LEU A 75 -0.15 -0.04 0.59
CA LEU A 75 -0.21 0.45 -0.78
C LEU A 75 0.90 1.47 -0.99
N ASP A 76 1.77 1.18 -1.94
CA ASP A 76 2.77 2.12 -2.43
C ASP A 76 2.26 2.76 -3.73
N SER A 77 2.98 3.77 -4.22
CA SER A 77 2.86 4.37 -5.55
C SER A 77 2.92 3.36 -6.70
N VAL A 78 3.70 2.29 -6.54
CA VAL A 78 4.00 1.33 -7.61
C VAL A 78 3.21 0.01 -7.50
N GLY A 79 2.83 -0.38 -6.27
CA GLY A 79 2.20 -1.67 -6.06
C GLY A 79 1.72 -1.90 -4.64
N ILE A 80 1.39 -3.16 -4.38
CA ILE A 80 0.78 -3.67 -3.15
C ILE A 80 1.85 -4.46 -2.42
N ARG A 81 2.10 -4.09 -1.16
CA ARG A 81 3.02 -4.78 -0.25
C ARG A 81 2.22 -5.54 0.79
N LEU A 82 2.60 -6.78 1.01
CA LEU A 82 2.09 -7.65 2.06
C LEU A 82 3.23 -7.94 3.02
N ARG A 83 3.02 -7.61 4.30
CA ARG A 83 4.01 -7.84 5.36
C ARG A 83 3.37 -8.54 6.54
N PRO A 84 4.08 -9.37 7.30
CA PRO A 84 3.61 -9.83 8.61
C PRO A 84 3.34 -8.63 9.52
N SER A 85 2.34 -8.73 10.39
CA SER A 85 2.08 -7.64 11.36
C SER A 85 3.25 -7.42 12.32
N ASP A 86 4.03 -8.47 12.61
CA ASP A 86 5.12 -8.47 13.58
C ASP A 86 6.50 -8.17 12.97
N GLU A 87 6.63 -8.09 11.64
CA GLU A 87 7.90 -7.91 10.94
C GLU A 87 7.83 -6.78 9.91
N GLU A 88 8.96 -6.09 9.67
CA GLU A 88 9.07 -5.11 8.58
C GLU A 88 9.40 -5.76 7.22
N THR A 89 9.57 -7.08 7.19
CA THR A 89 9.92 -7.82 5.98
C THR A 89 8.73 -7.89 5.03
N ILE A 90 8.97 -7.52 3.77
CA ILE A 90 7.96 -7.67 2.71
C ILE A 90 7.88 -9.16 2.36
N LYS A 91 6.76 -9.78 2.69
CA LYS A 91 6.48 -11.16 2.28
C LYS A 91 5.96 -11.25 0.87
N GLY A 92 5.09 -10.34 0.45
CA GLY A 92 4.49 -10.32 -0.88
C GLY A 92 4.56 -8.95 -1.52
N TYR A 93 4.84 -8.88 -2.82
CA TYR A 93 4.82 -7.63 -3.56
C TYR A 93 4.20 -7.80 -4.95
N PHE A 94 3.19 -6.99 -5.27
CA PHE A 94 2.44 -7.08 -6.53
C PHE A 94 2.35 -5.70 -7.19
N LEU A 95 2.81 -5.60 -8.43
CA LEU A 95 2.80 -4.35 -9.19
C LEU A 95 1.41 -4.05 -9.71
N TYR A 96 0.98 -2.78 -9.67
CA TYR A 96 -0.32 -2.39 -10.23
C TYR A 96 -0.45 -2.71 -11.73
N SER A 97 0.65 -2.63 -12.48
CA SER A 97 0.70 -2.95 -13.91
C SER A 97 0.38 -4.41 -14.21
N ASP A 98 0.61 -5.31 -13.25
CA ASP A 98 0.44 -6.75 -13.41
C ASP A 98 -0.85 -7.28 -12.77
N LEU A 99 -1.68 -6.40 -12.21
CA LEU A 99 -2.97 -6.77 -11.65
C LEU A 99 -3.99 -6.98 -12.76
N LYS A 100 -4.39 -8.24 -12.96
CA LYS A 100 -5.52 -8.59 -13.81
C LYS A 100 -6.71 -9.03 -12.94
N PRO A 101 -7.96 -8.82 -13.37
CA PRO A 101 -9.13 -9.18 -12.59
C PRO A 101 -9.21 -10.65 -12.14
N LYS A 102 -8.60 -11.57 -12.90
CA LYS A 102 -8.58 -13.03 -12.62
C LYS A 102 -7.27 -13.50 -11.97
N SER A 103 -6.16 -12.75 -12.12
CA SER A 103 -4.85 -13.21 -11.66
C SER A 103 -3.90 -12.05 -11.40
N TRP A 104 -3.11 -12.12 -10.33
CA TRP A 104 -2.00 -11.20 -10.10
C TRP A 104 -0.68 -11.94 -10.21
N ILE A 105 0.33 -11.26 -10.74
CA ILE A 105 1.71 -11.75 -10.77
C ILE A 105 2.52 -10.84 -9.88
N GLY A 106 3.39 -11.41 -9.07
CA GLY A 106 4.22 -10.66 -8.15
C GLY A 106 5.28 -11.54 -7.53
N THR A 107 5.85 -11.08 -6.42
CA THR A 107 6.84 -11.82 -5.66
C THR A 107 6.27 -12.24 -4.30
N TRP A 108 6.72 -13.40 -3.83
CA TRP A 108 6.50 -13.90 -2.48
C TRP A 108 7.79 -14.47 -1.93
N GLU A 109 8.28 -13.96 -0.80
CA GLU A 109 9.53 -14.39 -0.14
C GLU A 109 10.70 -14.56 -1.15
N ASN A 110 10.85 -13.58 -2.06
CA ASN A 110 11.85 -13.53 -3.14
C ASN A 110 11.64 -14.49 -4.32
N ARG A 111 10.46 -15.09 -4.48
CA ARG A 111 10.09 -15.92 -5.65
C ARG A 111 8.95 -15.31 -6.43
N VAL A 112 8.95 -15.47 -7.75
CA VAL A 112 7.82 -15.07 -8.58
C VAL A 112 6.66 -16.03 -8.33
N VAL A 113 5.49 -15.49 -8.02
CA VAL A 113 4.27 -16.24 -7.75
C VAL A 113 3.11 -15.70 -8.55
N ARG A 114 2.06 -16.51 -8.66
CA ARG A 114 0.78 -16.10 -9.22
C ARG A 114 -0.31 -16.26 -8.16
N LEU A 115 -1.08 -15.20 -7.97
CA LEU A 115 -2.36 -15.25 -7.28
C LEU A 115 -3.47 -15.47 -8.31
N ILE A 116 -4.36 -16.40 -8.03
CA ILE A 116 -5.52 -16.72 -8.87
C ILE A 116 -6.77 -16.43 -8.05
N ARG A 117 -7.74 -15.72 -8.61
CA ARG A 117 -8.95 -15.40 -7.85
C ARG A 117 -9.74 -16.67 -7.54
N LYS A 118 -10.16 -16.86 -6.29
CA LYS A 118 -10.97 -18.03 -5.93
C LYS A 118 -12.30 -17.96 -6.66
N GLY A 119 -12.65 -19.03 -7.38
CA GLY A 119 -13.83 -19.08 -8.25
C GLY A 119 -13.62 -18.59 -9.69
N SER A 120 -12.39 -18.22 -10.08
CA SER A 120 -12.06 -17.94 -11.49
C SER A 120 -11.52 -19.16 -12.27
N LYS A 121 -11.47 -20.34 -11.64
CA LYS A 121 -11.31 -21.60 -12.37
C LYS A 121 -12.65 -21.89 -13.05
N GLU A 122 -12.70 -21.62 -14.35
CA GLU A 122 -13.71 -22.18 -15.26
C GLU A 122 -13.68 -23.71 -15.22
#